data_AF-A0A815AXW2-F1
#
_entry.id   AF-A0A815AXW2-F1
#
_cell.length_a   1.000
_cell.length_b   1.000
_cell.length_c   1.000
_cell.angle_alpha   90.00
_cell.angle_beta   90.00
_cell.angle_gamma   90.00
#
_symmetry.space_group_name_H-M   'P 1'
#
loop_
_entity.id
_entity.type
_entity.pdbx_description
1 polymer ?
#
loop_
_entity_poly.entity_id
_entity_poly.type
_entity_poly.pdbx_seq_one_letter_code
_entity_poly.pdbx_strand_id
1 'polypeptide(L)'
;MAYRNVRRIRRLQMSNTRRRLDQQLTAMILARVILFILCLLPYIAQCFYIMNVRNDKNEKLRTAIELLITAINVSISYLNVSGTFYVYLISSARFRRQAKFVLMKKCWKYRRDIPENRRRSSMNNQEALIANSDVNYLDC
;
A
#
# COMPACT_ATOMS: atom_id res chain seq x y z
N MET A 1 -29.48 -13.19 -38.17
CA MET A 1 -30.23 -12.67 -37.00
C MET A 1 -29.46 -12.74 -35.66
N ALA A 2 -28.70 -13.82 -35.37
CA ALA A 2 -28.00 -13.99 -34.09
C ALA A 2 -26.98 -12.89 -33.70
N TYR A 3 -26.22 -12.35 -34.68
CA TYR A 3 -25.17 -11.37 -34.42
C TYR A 3 -25.67 -10.05 -33.82
N ARG A 4 -26.87 -9.59 -34.23
CA ARG A 4 -27.48 -8.35 -33.72
C ARG A 4 -27.88 -8.48 -32.24
N ASN A 5 -28.35 -9.65 -31.82
CA ASN A 5 -28.77 -9.92 -30.45
C ASN A 5 -27.56 -9.94 -29.50
N VAL A 6 -26.46 -10.58 -29.92
CA VAL A 6 -25.20 -10.61 -29.14
C VAL A 6 -24.63 -9.19 -28.95
N ARG A 7 -24.68 -8.33 -29.98
CA ARG A 7 -24.17 -6.95 -29.90
C ARG A 7 -25.05 -6.04 -29.01
N ARG A 8 -26.35 -6.30 -28.88
CA ARG A 8 -27.25 -5.55 -27.99
C ARG A 8 -27.03 -5.95 -26.52
N ILE A 9 -26.94 -7.25 -26.22
CA ILE A 9 -26.68 -7.76 -24.86
C ILE A 9 -25.35 -7.24 -24.32
N ARG A 10 -24.29 -7.27 -25.14
CA ARG A 10 -22.95 -6.81 -24.71
C ARG A 10 -22.92 -5.32 -24.34
N ARG A 11 -23.71 -4.47 -25.04
CA ARG A 11 -23.81 -3.03 -24.74
C ARG A 11 -24.53 -2.74 -23.42
N LEU A 12 -25.60 -3.49 -23.12
CA LEU A 12 -26.34 -3.36 -21.86
C LEU A 12 -25.50 -3.83 -20.65
N GLN A 13 -24.72 -4.91 -20.81
CA GLN A 13 -23.82 -5.38 -19.76
C GLN A 13 -22.68 -4.38 -19.46
N MET A 14 -22.18 -3.70 -20.48
CA MET A 14 -21.18 -2.64 -20.31
C MET A 14 -21.73 -1.43 -19.55
N SER A 15 -22.95 -0.97 -19.81
CA SER A 15 -23.54 0.16 -19.08
C SER A 15 -23.81 -0.19 -17.61
N ASN A 16 -24.30 -1.39 -17.33
CA ASN A 16 -24.60 -1.82 -15.97
C ASN A 16 -23.32 -2.00 -15.13
N THR A 17 -22.24 -2.50 -15.75
CA THR A 17 -20.93 -2.64 -15.08
C THR A 17 -20.29 -1.28 -14.80
N ARG A 18 -20.41 -0.32 -15.73
CA ARG A 18 -19.93 1.06 -15.51
C ARG A 18 -20.67 1.73 -14.35
N ARG A 19 -21.99 1.59 -14.28
CA ARG A 19 -22.79 2.19 -13.20
C ARG A 19 -22.40 1.68 -11.81
N ARG A 20 -22.12 0.38 -11.68
CA ARG A 20 -21.62 -0.21 -10.41
C ARG A 20 -20.22 0.28 -10.03
N LEU A 21 -19.34 0.46 -11.03
CA LEU A 21 -18.01 1.03 -10.80
C LEU A 21 -18.09 2.48 -10.32
N ASP A 22 -18.94 3.29 -10.95
CA ASP A 22 -19.12 4.69 -10.56
C ASP A 22 -19.71 4.79 -9.14
N GLN A 23 -20.70 3.94 -8.80
CA GLN A 23 -21.23 3.86 -7.43
C GLN A 23 -20.17 3.47 -6.39
N GLN A 24 -19.30 2.51 -6.71
CA GLN A 24 -18.19 2.12 -5.82
C GLN A 24 -17.18 3.26 -5.64
N LEU A 25 -16.85 3.97 -6.72
CA LEU A 25 -15.92 5.08 -6.70
C LEU A 25 -16.49 6.25 -5.87
N THR A 26 -17.76 6.59 -6.07
CA THR A 26 -18.43 7.64 -5.29
C THR A 26 -18.53 7.26 -3.82
N ALA A 27 -18.92 6.02 -3.48
CA ALA A 27 -18.98 5.56 -2.09
C ALA A 27 -17.60 5.63 -1.41
N MET A 28 -16.54 5.31 -2.16
CA MET A 28 -15.17 5.40 -1.68
C MET A 28 -14.71 6.83 -1.41
N ILE A 29 -15.00 7.76 -2.32
CA ILE A 29 -14.71 9.19 -2.12
C ILE A 29 -15.47 9.71 -0.91
N LEU A 30 -16.76 9.35 -0.79
CA LEU A 30 -17.61 9.80 0.29
C LEU A 30 -17.09 9.32 1.64
N ALA A 31 -16.70 8.04 1.75
CA ALA A 31 -16.06 7.51 2.96
C ALA A 31 -14.76 8.26 3.31
N ARG A 32 -13.95 8.60 2.30
CA ARG A 32 -12.71 9.38 2.51
C ARG A 32 -13.00 10.79 3.00
N VAL A 33 -14.02 11.44 2.46
CA VAL A 33 -14.44 12.78 2.90
C VAL A 33 -14.94 12.74 4.34
N ILE A 34 -15.75 11.74 4.71
CA ILE A 34 -16.22 11.57 6.09
C ILE A 34 -15.03 11.39 7.05
N LEU A 35 -14.10 10.48 6.73
CA LEU A 35 -12.90 10.26 7.56
C LEU A 35 -12.04 11.53 7.68
N PHE A 36 -11.90 12.28 6.58
CA PHE A 36 -11.18 13.55 6.59
C PHE A 36 -11.83 14.57 7.53
N ILE A 37 -13.16 14.74 7.45
CA ILE A 37 -13.90 15.66 8.33
C ILE A 37 -13.73 15.26 9.81
N LEU A 38 -13.87 13.97 10.12
CA LEU A 38 -13.71 13.45 11.49
C LEU A 38 -12.30 13.68 12.04
N CYS A 39 -11.26 13.61 11.19
CA CYS A 39 -9.89 13.88 11.61
C CYS A 39 -9.59 15.38 11.71
N LEU A 40 -10.21 16.21 10.87
CA LEU A 40 -9.94 17.65 10.81
C LEU A 40 -10.63 18.43 11.93
N LEU A 41 -11.84 18.01 12.32
CA LEU A 41 -12.63 18.62 13.39
C LEU A 41 -11.87 18.78 14.73
N PRO A 42 -11.28 17.73 15.32
CA PRO A 42 -10.57 17.84 16.59
C PRO A 42 -9.33 18.75 16.49
N TYR A 43 -8.67 18.78 15.34
CA TYR A 43 -7.53 19.67 15.09
C TYR A 43 -7.95 21.14 15.03
N ILE A 44 -9.03 21.45 14.29
CA ILE A 44 -9.56 22.81 14.22
C ILE A 44 -10.02 23.29 15.61
N ALA A 45 -10.72 22.45 16.36
CA ALA A 45 -11.14 22.76 17.72
C ALA A 45 -9.95 23.04 18.65
N GLN A 46 -8.86 22.26 18.54
CA GLN A 46 -7.62 22.50 19.27
C GLN A 46 -7.00 23.86 18.92
N CYS A 47 -6.93 24.21 17.63
CA CYS A 47 -6.41 25.51 17.19
C CYS A 47 -7.21 26.68 17.78
N PHE A 48 -8.55 26.60 17.73
CA PHE A 48 -9.40 27.61 18.36
C PHE A 48 -9.19 27.71 19.87
N TYR A 49 -9.04 26.59 20.56
CA TYR A 49 -8.75 26.58 21.99
C TYR A 49 -7.42 27.30 22.30
N ILE A 50 -6.35 26.96 21.58
CA ILE A 50 -5.03 27.58 21.75
C ILE A 50 -5.08 29.09 21.49
N MET A 51 -5.82 29.54 20.47
CA MET A 51 -5.92 30.96 20.14
C MET A 51 -6.70 31.78 21.17
N ASN A 52 -7.69 31.19 21.84
CA ASN A 52 -8.56 31.91 22.78
C ASN A 52 -8.06 31.90 24.23
N VAL A 53 -7.24 30.92 24.62
CA VAL A 53 -6.72 30.82 25.99
C VAL A 53 -5.43 31.66 26.10
N ARG A 54 -5.59 32.95 26.41
CA ARG A 54 -4.52 33.86 26.82
C ARG A 54 -4.49 33.96 28.36
N ASN A 55 -3.35 33.62 28.95
CA ASN A 55 -2.92 33.99 30.31
C ASN A 55 -3.57 33.25 31.48
N ASP A 56 -3.28 31.95 31.63
CA ASP A 56 -3.59 31.23 32.87
C ASP A 56 -2.34 30.65 33.54
N LYS A 57 -2.27 30.71 34.87
CA LYS A 57 -1.04 30.50 35.66
C LYS A 57 -0.60 29.03 35.79
N ASN A 58 -1.43 28.09 35.35
CA ASN A 58 -1.18 26.64 35.42
C ASN A 58 -0.52 26.10 34.14
N GLU A 59 0.68 26.61 33.84
CA GLU A 59 1.37 26.38 32.56
C GLU A 59 1.73 24.90 32.35
N LYS A 60 2.32 24.23 33.35
CA LYS A 60 2.87 22.87 33.20
C LYS A 60 1.83 21.79 32.89
N LEU A 61 0.70 21.78 33.61
CA LEU A 61 -0.36 20.78 33.42
C LEU A 61 -1.04 20.95 32.06
N ARG A 62 -1.30 22.21 31.67
CA ARG A 62 -1.91 22.53 30.38
C ARG A 62 -1.03 22.11 29.23
N THR A 63 0.28 22.39 29.29
CA THR A 63 1.22 21.95 28.25
C THR A 63 1.24 20.42 28.12
N ALA A 64 1.17 19.67 29.22
CA ALA A 64 1.11 18.21 29.16
C ALA A 64 -0.16 17.71 28.46
N ILE A 65 -1.32 18.32 28.75
CA ILE A 65 -2.59 17.99 28.09
C ILE A 65 -2.54 18.34 26.60
N GLU A 66 -2.03 19.51 26.24
CA GLU A 66 -1.88 19.94 24.85
C GLU A 66 -0.95 19.01 24.05
N LEU A 67 0.13 18.55 24.66
CA LEU A 67 1.05 17.58 24.06
C LEU A 67 0.34 16.25 23.81
N LEU A 68 -0.45 15.76 24.78
CA LEU A 68 -1.23 14.53 24.63
C LEU A 68 -2.25 14.63 23.49
N ILE A 69 -3.02 15.72 23.44
CA ILE A 69 -4.00 15.97 22.38
C ILE A 69 -3.31 16.03 21.01
N THR A 70 -2.16 16.71 20.94
CA THR A 70 -1.36 16.79 19.71
C THR A 70 -0.88 15.40 19.27
N ALA A 71 -0.38 14.57 20.20
CA ALA A 71 0.04 13.20 19.89
C ALA A 71 -1.12 12.32 19.40
N ILE A 72 -2.31 12.47 19.98
CA ILE A 72 -3.53 11.80 19.52
C ILE A 72 -3.89 12.24 18.10
N ASN A 73 -3.91 13.55 17.83
CA ASN A 73 -4.23 14.10 16.51
C ASN A 73 -3.22 13.66 15.43
N VAL A 74 -1.94 13.61 15.76
CA VAL A 74 -0.88 13.08 14.88
C VAL A 74 -1.11 11.60 14.60
N SER A 75 -1.42 10.80 15.62
CA SER A 75 -1.69 9.36 15.48
C SER A 75 -2.91 9.09 14.61
N ILE A 76 -4.00 9.85 14.81
CA ILE A 76 -5.21 9.80 13.98
C ILE A 76 -4.89 10.18 12.53
N SER A 77 -4.04 11.18 12.31
CA SER A 77 -3.63 11.59 10.96
C SER A 77 -2.85 10.49 10.24
N TYR A 78 -1.94 9.80 10.92
CA TYR A 78 -1.24 8.64 10.37
C TYR A 78 -2.20 7.47 10.08
N LEU A 79 -3.17 7.22 10.97
CA LEU A 79 -4.22 6.23 10.74
C LEU A 79 -5.09 6.58 9.54
N ASN A 80 -5.36 7.86 9.26
CA ASN A 80 -6.09 8.29 8.08
C ASN A 80 -5.29 8.00 6.80
N VAL A 81 -4.01 8.38 6.74
CA VAL A 81 -3.13 8.09 5.60
C VAL A 81 -3.07 6.58 5.35
N SER A 82 -2.85 5.79 6.39
CA SER A 82 -2.83 4.32 6.30
C SER A 82 -4.20 3.74 5.92
N GLY A 83 -5.27 4.22 6.53
CA GLY A 83 -6.65 3.82 6.29
C GLY A 83 -7.07 4.04 4.83
N THR A 84 -6.67 5.16 4.22
CA THR A 84 -6.95 5.37 2.79
C THR A 84 -6.33 4.27 1.94
N PHE A 85 -5.08 3.88 2.19
CA PHE A 85 -4.42 2.77 1.49
C PHE A 85 -5.19 1.45 1.61
N TYR A 86 -5.67 1.12 2.82
CA TYR A 86 -6.49 -0.08 3.03
C TYR A 86 -7.86 -0.01 2.33
N VAL A 87 -8.52 1.15 2.35
CA VAL A 87 -9.77 1.36 1.62
C VAL A 87 -9.54 1.21 0.11
N TYR A 88 -8.42 1.72 -0.44
CA TYR A 88 -8.01 1.49 -1.83
C TYR A 88 -7.79 -0.01 -2.13
N LEU A 89 -7.14 -0.75 -1.24
CA LEU A 89 -6.89 -2.17 -1.39
C LEU A 89 -8.16 -3.03 -1.35
N ILE A 90 -9.09 -2.73 -0.43
CA ILE A 90 -10.29 -3.55 -0.21
C ILE A 90 -11.38 -3.22 -1.23
N SER A 91 -11.59 -1.94 -1.54
CA SER A 91 -12.70 -1.49 -2.40
C SER A 91 -12.48 -1.86 -3.87
N SER A 92 -11.25 -1.73 -4.38
CA SER A 92 -11.00 -1.91 -5.81
C SER A 92 -10.63 -3.35 -6.15
N ALA A 93 -11.60 -4.13 -6.61
CA ALA A 93 -11.37 -5.48 -7.15
C ALA A 93 -10.36 -5.48 -8.32
N ARG A 94 -10.28 -4.37 -9.08
CA ARG A 94 -9.28 -4.18 -10.14
C ARG A 94 -7.87 -3.98 -9.56
N PHE A 95 -7.75 -3.20 -8.50
CA PHE A 95 -6.46 -3.00 -7.81
C PHE A 95 -5.98 -4.32 -7.19
N ARG A 96 -6.85 -5.12 -6.58
CA ARG A 96 -6.48 -6.47 -6.08
C ARG A 96 -5.97 -7.38 -7.19
N ARG A 97 -6.59 -7.35 -8.37
CA ARG A 97 -6.13 -8.14 -9.53
C ARG A 97 -4.77 -7.65 -10.06
N GLN A 98 -4.58 -6.34 -10.16
CA GLN A 98 -3.30 -5.75 -10.59
C GLN A 98 -2.19 -5.98 -9.57
N ALA A 99 -2.45 -5.78 -8.28
CA ALA A 99 -1.51 -6.05 -7.20
C ALA A 99 -1.13 -7.52 -7.14
N LYS A 100 -2.10 -8.43 -7.26
CA LYS A 100 -1.85 -9.88 -7.36
C LYS A 100 -1.01 -10.21 -8.60
N PHE A 101 -1.25 -9.55 -9.73
CA PHE A 101 -0.47 -9.75 -10.95
C PHE A 101 0.98 -9.27 -10.80
N VAL A 102 1.20 -8.11 -10.17
CA VAL A 102 2.54 -7.58 -9.88
C VAL A 102 3.29 -8.46 -8.88
N LEU A 103 2.62 -8.87 -7.80
CA LEU A 103 3.17 -9.79 -6.81
C LEU A 103 3.51 -11.14 -7.44
N MET A 104 2.62 -11.72 -8.24
CA MET A 104 2.90 -12.95 -8.97
C MET A 104 4.07 -12.79 -9.93
N LYS A 105 4.18 -11.68 -10.67
CA LYS A 105 5.34 -11.41 -11.54
C LYS A 105 6.64 -11.36 -10.76
N LYS A 106 6.67 -10.69 -9.60
CA LYS A 106 7.86 -10.64 -8.73
C LYS A 106 8.21 -12.02 -8.18
N CYS A 107 7.23 -12.79 -7.69
CA CYS A 107 7.46 -14.15 -7.21
C CYS A 107 7.92 -15.09 -8.33
N TRP A 108 7.41 -14.92 -9.55
CA TRP A 108 7.84 -15.69 -10.72
C TRP A 108 9.28 -15.37 -11.13
N LYS A 109 9.66 -14.08 -11.10
CA LYS A 109 11.03 -13.65 -11.38
C LYS A 109 11.99 -14.22 -10.33
N TYR A 110 11.66 -14.07 -9.05
CA TYR A 110 12.43 -14.64 -7.94
C TYR A 110 12.59 -16.16 -8.05
N ARG A 111 11.55 -16.89 -8.44
CA ARG A 111 11.62 -18.35 -8.64
C ARG A 111 12.50 -18.76 -9.81
N ARG A 112 12.60 -17.92 -10.85
CA ARG A 112 13.42 -18.20 -12.05
C ARG A 112 14.91 -17.96 -11.82
N ASP A 113 15.26 -17.00 -10.97
CA ASP A 113 16.66 -16.61 -10.72
C ASP A 113 17.39 -17.57 -9.75
N ILE A 114 16.66 -18.38 -8.96
CA ILE A 114 17.21 -19.36 -8.02
C ILE A 114 18.01 -20.51 -8.68
N PRO A 115 17.53 -21.20 -9.74
CA PRO A 115 18.27 -22.32 -10.32
C PRO A 115 19.56 -21.91 -11.05
N GLU A 116 19.64 -20.68 -11.56
CA GLU A 116 20.80 -20.23 -12.35
C GLU A 116 21.98 -19.82 -11.45
N ASN A 117 21.71 -19.13 -10.33
CA ASN A 117 22.74 -18.82 -9.35
C ASN A 117 23.31 -20.07 -8.68
N ARG A 118 22.48 -21.10 -8.47
CA ARG A 118 22.95 -22.37 -7.89
C ARG A 118 23.90 -23.13 -8.83
N ARG A 119 23.68 -23.09 -10.15
CA ARG A 119 24.59 -23.71 -11.14
C ARG A 119 25.92 -22.97 -11.28
N ARG A 120 25.91 -21.64 -11.25
CA ARG A 120 27.15 -20.85 -11.27
C ARG A 120 28.00 -21.07 -10.02
N SER A 121 27.39 -21.12 -8.84
CA SER A 121 28.13 -21.48 -7.61
C SER A 121 28.71 -22.89 -7.66
N SER A 122 28.02 -23.88 -8.25
CA SER A 122 28.60 -25.22 -8.39
C SER A 122 29.75 -25.29 -9.39
N MET A 123 29.70 -24.55 -10.51
CA MET A 123 30.79 -24.52 -11.48
C MET A 123 32.03 -23.82 -10.91
N ASN A 124 31.86 -22.67 -10.25
CA ASN A 124 32.99 -21.96 -9.63
C ASN A 124 33.68 -22.78 -8.54
N ASN A 125 32.93 -23.56 -7.76
CA ASN A 125 33.51 -24.46 -6.76
C ASN A 125 34.27 -25.64 -7.38
N GLN A 126 33.83 -26.15 -8.53
CA GLN A 126 34.57 -27.19 -9.27
C GLN A 126 35.85 -26.64 -9.88
N GLU A 127 35.81 -25.45 -10.50
CA GLU A 127 37.00 -24.79 -11.04
C GLU A 127 38.04 -24.50 -9.95
N ALA A 128 37.60 -24.05 -8.77
CA ALA A 128 38.49 -23.85 -7.62
C ALA A 128 39.12 -25.15 -7.09
N LEU A 129 38.42 -26.29 -7.19
CA LEU A 129 38.98 -27.60 -6.81
C LEU A 129 40.02 -28.08 -7.82
N ILE A 130 39.77 -27.92 -9.12
CA ILE A 130 40.71 -28.31 -10.19
C ILE A 130 42.00 -27.47 -10.12
N ALA A 131 41.86 -26.15 -9.93
CA ALA A 131 43.01 -25.26 -9.79
C ALA A 131 43.89 -25.62 -8.57
N ASN A 132 43.30 -26.08 -7.47
CA ASN A 132 44.06 -26.53 -6.30
C ASN A 132 44.72 -27.91 -6.49
N SER A 133 44.14 -28.81 -7.31
CA SER A 133 44.79 -30.09 -7.60
C SER A 133 46.02 -29.94 -8.48
N ASP A 134 46.02 -29.03 -9.45
CA ASP A 134 47.14 -28.84 -10.39
C ASP A 134 48.39 -28.26 -9.70
N VAL A 135 48.22 -27.45 -8.65
CA VAL A 135 49.34 -26.89 -7.87
C VAL A 135 50.09 -27.98 -7.09
N ASN A 136 49.40 -29.02 -6.60
CA ASN A 136 50.03 -30.08 -5.80
C ASN A 136 50.91 -31.06 -6.61
N TYR A 137 50.85 -31.05 -7.96
CA TYR A 137 51.67 -31.94 -8.79
C TYR A 137 53.02 -31.33 -9.21
N LEU A 138 53.27 -30.06 -8.89
CA LEU A 138 54.51 -29.34 -9.26
C LEU A 138 55.56 -29.29 -8.14
N ASP A 139 55.26 -29.82 -6.95
CA ASP A 139 56.14 -29.82 -5.76
C ASP A 139 56.88 -31.16 -5.51
N CYS A 140 56.97 -32.05 -6.51
CA CYS A 140 57.82 -33.26 -6.49
C CYS A 140 58.86 -33.20 -7.61
#